data_AF-A0A7C1YIR4-F1
#
_entry.id   AF-A0A7C1YIR4-F1
#
_cell.length_a   1.000
_cell.length_b   1.000
_cell.length_c   1.000
_cell.angle_alpha   90.00
_cell.angle_beta   90.00
_cell.angle_gamma   90.00
#
_symmetry.space_group_name_H-M   'P 1'
#
loop_
_entity.id
_entity.type
_entity.pdbx_description
1 polymer ?
#
loop_
_entity_poly.entity_id
_entity_poly.type
_entity_poly.pdbx_seq_one_letter_code
_entity_poly.pdbx_strand_id
1 'polypeptide(L)'
;MKRRDFIGCAAIGSVCAVAPAGVARAAAGNKPKKGCKITVLKKTVHNDLYKDIRGKEGKPCGVFEEGQEFILTSPYKPPEGFCQWAWADIRHFILGAWFGREDATVACCTDGFRPVLFKVERIA
;
A
#
# COMPACT_ATOMS: atom_id res chain seq x y z
N MET A 1 -6.84 -26.65 27.30
CA MET A 1 -7.90 -25.68 27.66
C MET A 1 -8.72 -25.36 26.43
N LYS A 2 -9.93 -25.92 26.31
CA LYS A 2 -10.89 -25.68 25.21
C LYS A 2 -11.89 -24.63 25.71
N ARG A 3 -12.01 -23.49 25.03
CA ARG A 3 -13.12 -22.53 25.23
C ARG A 3 -14.18 -22.77 24.16
N ARG A 4 -14.92 -23.85 24.33
CA ARG A 4 -16.28 -24.01 23.79
C ARG A 4 -17.14 -23.95 25.02
N ASP A 5 -17.86 -22.85 25.19
CA ASP A 5 -19.03 -22.69 26.08
C ASP A 5 -19.46 -21.23 25.98
N PHE A 6 -20.34 -20.92 25.03
CA PHE A 6 -21.33 -19.85 25.16
C PHE A 6 -22.42 -20.12 24.13
N ILE A 7 -23.30 -21.06 24.47
CA ILE A 7 -24.62 -21.20 23.85
C ILE A 7 -25.62 -20.54 24.79
N GLY A 8 -26.44 -19.66 24.23
CA GLY A 8 -27.69 -19.16 24.79
C GLY A 8 -28.39 -18.38 23.68
N CYS A 9 -28.96 -19.07 22.70
CA CYS A 9 -30.36 -19.50 22.69
C CYS A 9 -31.34 -18.32 22.89
N ALA A 10 -31.74 -17.70 21.78
CA ALA A 10 -33.02 -17.03 21.65
C ALA A 10 -33.51 -17.29 20.23
N ALA A 11 -34.23 -18.39 20.07
CA ALA A 11 -35.02 -18.68 18.88
C ALA A 11 -36.37 -17.99 19.03
N ILE A 12 -36.72 -17.10 18.10
CA ILE A 12 -38.09 -16.92 17.64
C ILE A 12 -38.01 -16.63 16.13
N GLY A 13 -38.56 -17.53 15.32
CA GLY A 13 -38.39 -17.56 13.88
C GLY A 13 -39.28 -16.57 13.12
N SER A 14 -38.94 -16.40 11.83
CA SER A 14 -39.90 -16.00 10.81
C SER A 14 -39.50 -16.61 9.45
N VAL A 15 -40.17 -17.72 9.14
CA VAL A 15 -40.80 -18.11 7.87
C VAL A 15 -40.16 -17.65 6.55
N CYS A 16 -39.74 -18.65 5.78
CA CYS A 16 -39.71 -18.77 4.31
C CYS A 16 -38.93 -17.74 3.47
N ALA A 17 -37.79 -18.19 2.94
CA ALA A 17 -37.56 -18.17 1.49
C ALA A 17 -36.58 -19.29 1.11
N VAL A 18 -37.11 -20.37 0.53
CA VAL A 18 -36.32 -21.40 -0.14
C VAL A 18 -35.88 -20.80 -1.47
N ALA A 19 -34.63 -20.35 -1.58
CA ALA A 19 -34.03 -20.02 -2.86
C ALA A 19 -33.44 -21.31 -3.48
N PRO A 20 -33.72 -21.62 -4.75
CA PRO A 20 -33.31 -22.87 -5.35
C PRO A 20 -31.79 -22.92 -5.54
N ALA A 21 -31.24 -24.11 -5.31
CA ALA A 21 -29.89 -24.48 -5.70
C ALA A 21 -29.79 -24.45 -7.23
N GLY A 22 -29.31 -23.34 -7.79
CA GLY A 22 -29.13 -23.20 -9.23
C GLY A 22 -28.50 -21.88 -9.62
N VAL A 23 -27.33 -21.98 -10.26
CA VAL A 23 -26.65 -20.95 -11.06
C VAL A 23 -25.87 -19.86 -10.29
N ALA A 24 -24.63 -20.18 -9.94
CA ALA A 24 -23.56 -19.20 -9.94
C ALA A 24 -22.32 -19.81 -10.63
N ARG A 25 -22.42 -20.00 -11.96
CA ARG A 25 -21.26 -20.33 -12.79
C ARG A 25 -20.59 -19.01 -13.21
N ALA A 26 -19.33 -18.87 -12.77
CA ALA A 26 -18.28 -18.03 -13.31
C ALA A 26 -18.61 -16.56 -13.68
N ALA A 27 -18.28 -15.64 -12.78
CA ALA A 27 -17.70 -14.37 -13.20
C ALA A 27 -16.16 -14.52 -13.20
N ALA A 28 -15.64 -15.27 -14.18
CA ALA A 28 -14.26 -15.07 -14.60
C ALA A 28 -14.21 -13.74 -15.38
N GLY A 29 -14.44 -12.65 -14.65
CA GLY A 29 -14.22 -11.30 -15.17
C GLY A 29 -12.76 -11.21 -15.58
N ASN A 30 -12.54 -10.75 -16.81
CA ASN A 30 -11.23 -10.41 -17.35
C ASN A 30 -10.40 -9.73 -16.24
N LYS A 31 -9.37 -10.41 -15.72
CA LYS A 31 -8.59 -9.85 -14.62
C LYS A 31 -7.94 -8.57 -15.15
N PRO A 32 -8.29 -7.39 -14.62
CA PRO A 32 -7.60 -6.16 -15.02
C PRO A 32 -6.10 -6.36 -14.76
N LYS A 33 -5.26 -5.86 -15.67
CA LYS A 33 -3.81 -6.03 -15.54
C LYS A 33 -3.43 -5.37 -14.23
N LYS A 34 -2.99 -6.19 -13.27
CA LYS A 34 -2.60 -5.66 -11.95
C LYS A 34 -1.25 -5.00 -12.13
N GLY A 35 -1.22 -3.68 -12.09
CA GLY A 35 -0.01 -2.88 -12.09
C GLY A 35 -0.08 -1.81 -11.02
N CYS A 36 1.08 -1.28 -10.66
CA CYS A 36 1.19 -0.13 -9.77
C CYS A 36 2.25 0.81 -10.31
N LYS A 37 1.98 2.11 -10.28
CA LYS A 37 2.95 3.15 -10.56
C LYS A 37 3.36 3.80 -9.24
N ILE A 38 4.66 4.02 -9.08
CA ILE A 38 5.20 4.84 -8.01
C ILE A 38 5.78 6.10 -8.66
N THR A 39 5.38 7.27 -8.21
CA THR A 39 5.94 8.55 -8.66
C THR A 39 6.56 9.26 -7.47
N VAL A 40 7.80 9.72 -7.60
CA VAL A 40 8.46 10.57 -6.60
C VAL A 40 7.85 11.97 -6.68
N LEU A 41 7.12 12.37 -5.65
CA LEU A 41 6.45 13.67 -5.63
C LEU A 41 7.38 14.78 -5.19
N LYS A 42 8.07 14.57 -4.06
CA LYS A 42 8.86 15.61 -3.42
C LYS A 42 9.98 15.02 -2.58
N LYS A 43 11.14 15.67 -2.63
CA LYS A 43 12.29 15.43 -1.75
C LYS A 43 12.36 16.57 -0.76
N THR A 44 12.33 16.28 0.52
CA THR A 44 12.41 17.31 1.57
C THR A 44 13.65 17.12 2.44
N VAL A 45 14.03 18.18 3.15
CA VAL A 45 15.09 18.16 4.15
C VAL A 45 14.70 19.08 5.30
N HIS A 46 14.71 18.55 6.52
CA HIS A 46 14.41 19.28 7.74
C HIS A 46 15.72 19.79 8.34
N ASN A 47 16.19 20.93 7.82
CA ASN A 47 17.47 21.52 8.21
C ASN A 47 17.48 22.05 9.65
N ASP A 48 16.32 22.41 10.19
CA ASP A 48 16.09 22.66 11.60
C ASP A 48 16.51 21.45 12.45
N LEU A 49 15.96 20.27 12.17
CA LEU A 49 16.30 19.03 12.89
C LEU A 49 17.76 18.61 12.68
N TYR A 50 18.29 18.81 11.47
CA TYR A 50 19.70 18.53 11.15
C TYR A 50 20.67 19.43 11.95
N LYS A 51 20.36 20.73 12.07
CA LYS A 51 21.19 21.66 12.84
C LYS A 51 21.12 21.34 14.32
N ASP A 52 19.92 21.13 14.85
CA ASP A 52 19.71 20.90 16.28
C ASP A 52 20.30 19.56 16.76
N ILE A 53 20.14 18.49 15.97
CA ILE A 53 20.55 17.13 16.39
C ILE A 53 21.95 16.76 15.88
N ARG A 54 22.35 17.24 14.69
CA ARG A 54 23.60 16.82 14.02
C ARG A 54 24.62 17.94 13.86
N GLY A 55 24.30 19.18 14.25
CA GLY A 55 25.21 20.33 14.18
C GLY A 55 25.68 20.68 12.77
N LYS A 56 24.95 20.26 11.73
CA LYS A 56 25.33 20.47 10.32
C LYS A 56 24.11 20.60 9.42
N GLU A 57 24.29 21.16 8.23
CA GLU A 57 23.23 21.18 7.22
C GLU A 57 23.05 19.81 6.55
N GLY A 58 21.79 19.46 6.34
CA GLY A 58 21.37 18.28 5.61
C GLY A 58 21.33 18.52 4.10
N LYS A 59 21.27 17.42 3.35
CA LYS A 59 20.97 17.44 1.91
C LYS A 59 19.77 16.52 1.65
N PRO A 60 18.92 16.83 0.66
CA PRO A 60 17.85 15.93 0.23
C PRO A 60 18.38 14.53 -0.12
N CYS A 61 17.48 13.55 -0.22
CA CYS A 61 17.84 12.20 -0.65
C CYS A 61 18.55 12.23 -2.02
N GLY A 62 19.72 11.59 -2.12
CA GLY A 62 20.50 11.52 -3.37
C GLY A 62 20.17 10.30 -4.25
N VAL A 63 19.20 9.48 -3.84
CA VAL A 63 18.86 8.22 -4.54
C VAL A 63 17.74 8.41 -5.56
N PHE A 64 16.81 9.32 -5.28
CA PHE A 64 15.62 9.58 -6.10
C PHE A 64 15.67 10.97 -6.68
N GLU A 65 14.98 11.20 -7.80
CA GLU A 65 14.71 12.54 -8.35
C GLU A 65 13.21 12.86 -8.37
N GLU A 66 12.84 14.13 -8.19
CA GLU A 66 11.43 14.54 -8.25
C GLU A 66 10.86 14.30 -9.64
N GLY A 67 9.64 13.76 -9.71
CA GLY A 67 9.00 13.35 -10.96
C GLY A 67 9.45 11.98 -11.47
N GLN A 68 10.42 11.31 -10.85
CA GLN A 68 10.84 9.97 -11.25
C GLN A 68 9.69 8.97 -11.07
N GLU A 69 9.45 8.17 -12.11
CA GLU A 69 8.38 7.17 -12.13
C GLU A 69 8.93 5.75 -12.19
N PHE A 70 8.27 4.83 -11.48
CA PHE A 70 8.57 3.41 -11.49
C PHE A 70 7.30 2.62 -11.76
N ILE A 71 7.36 1.75 -12.76
CA ILE A 71 6.25 0.84 -13.08
C ILE A 71 6.55 -0.52 -12.45
N LEU A 72 5.64 -0.97 -11.59
CA LEU A 72 5.71 -2.27 -10.96
C LEU A 72 4.92 -3.30 -11.77
N THR A 73 5.60 -4.38 -12.12
CA THR A 73 5.00 -5.61 -12.70
C THR A 73 4.79 -6.71 -11.65
N SER A 74 5.39 -6.57 -10.46
CA SER A 74 5.19 -7.45 -9.31
C SER A 74 5.19 -6.63 -8.01
N PRO A 75 4.25 -6.87 -7.08
CA PRO A 75 4.21 -6.15 -5.80
C PRO A 75 5.21 -6.71 -4.77
N TYR A 76 5.91 -7.80 -5.11
CA TYR A 76 6.81 -8.50 -4.19
C TYR A 76 8.29 -8.20 -4.44
N LYS A 77 8.62 -7.56 -5.56
CA LYS A 77 9.99 -7.25 -5.95
C LYS A 77 10.12 -5.75 -6.22
N PRO A 78 11.11 -5.06 -5.64
CA PRO A 78 11.38 -3.67 -5.98
C PRO A 78 11.81 -3.53 -7.45
N PRO A 79 11.54 -2.37 -8.09
CA PRO A 79 12.13 -2.02 -9.37
C PRO A 79 13.66 -2.00 -9.28
N GLU A 80 14.33 -2.20 -10.41
CA GLU A 80 15.79 -2.08 -10.47
C GLU A 80 16.24 -0.67 -10.08
N GLY A 81 17.30 -0.57 -9.27
CA GLY A 81 17.81 0.70 -8.76
C GLY A 81 16.95 1.36 -7.67
N PHE A 82 15.82 0.78 -7.27
CA PHE A 82 14.99 1.33 -6.21
C PHE A 82 15.65 1.17 -4.83
N CYS A 83 15.58 2.20 -4.00
CA CYS A 83 16.12 2.18 -2.64
C CYS A 83 15.45 1.08 -1.79
N GLN A 84 16.24 0.13 -1.28
CA GLN A 84 15.71 -1.01 -0.50
C GLN A 84 15.04 -0.58 0.82
N TRP A 85 15.54 0.49 1.45
CA TRP A 85 14.90 1.08 2.63
C TRP A 85 13.52 1.62 2.26
N ALA A 86 13.46 2.55 1.30
CA ALA A 86 12.19 3.15 0.90
C ALA A 86 11.18 2.08 0.46
N TRP A 87 11.64 1.00 -0.19
CA TRP A 87 10.80 -0.14 -0.54
C TRP A 87 10.15 -0.79 0.69
N ALA A 88 10.94 -1.07 1.73
CA ALA A 88 10.43 -1.68 2.95
C ALA A 88 9.34 -0.80 3.60
N ASP A 89 9.55 0.52 3.63
CA ASP A 89 8.61 1.47 4.22
C ASP A 89 7.29 1.52 3.45
N ILE A 90 7.35 1.62 2.11
CA ILE A 90 6.14 1.87 1.31
C ILE A 90 5.43 0.60 0.82
N ARG A 91 5.99 -0.59 1.06
CA ARG A 91 5.47 -1.87 0.53
C ARG A 91 4.01 -2.12 0.86
N HIS A 92 3.56 -1.76 2.06
CA HIS A 92 2.17 -1.97 2.47
C HIS A 92 1.19 -1.11 1.68
N PHE A 93 1.56 0.14 1.33
CA PHE A 93 0.78 1.00 0.43
C PHE A 93 0.75 0.43 -0.99
N ILE A 94 1.88 -0.09 -1.48
CA ILE A 94 1.94 -0.77 -2.79
C ILE A 94 0.99 -1.96 -2.82
N LEU A 95 0.96 -2.80 -1.78
CA LEU A 95 0.04 -3.92 -1.71
C LEU A 95 -1.42 -3.45 -1.65
N GLY A 96 -1.70 -2.36 -0.93
CA GLY A 96 -3.01 -1.70 -0.91
C GLY A 96 -3.48 -1.31 -2.31
N ALA A 97 -2.66 -0.57 -3.04
CA ALA A 97 -2.95 -0.16 -4.42
C ALA A 97 -3.06 -1.38 -5.37
N TRP A 98 -2.14 -2.34 -5.27
CA TRP A 98 -2.09 -3.51 -6.13
C TRP A 98 -3.32 -4.41 -6.02
N PHE A 99 -3.83 -4.61 -4.81
CA PHE A 99 -5.00 -5.46 -4.55
C PHE A 99 -6.33 -4.70 -4.61
N GLY A 100 -6.31 -3.41 -4.98
CA GLY A 100 -7.51 -2.60 -5.16
C GLY A 100 -8.20 -2.20 -3.85
N ARG A 101 -7.42 -2.03 -2.76
CA ARG A 101 -7.94 -1.42 -1.53
C ARG A 101 -8.08 0.09 -1.67
N GLU A 102 -7.16 0.70 -2.41
CA GLU A 102 -7.09 2.14 -2.69
C GLU A 102 -6.65 2.34 -4.15
N ASP A 103 -7.18 3.32 -4.86
CA ASP A 103 -6.75 3.61 -6.24
C ASP A 103 -5.43 4.39 -6.28
N ALA A 104 -5.23 5.30 -5.31
CA ALA A 104 -4.01 6.04 -5.13
C ALA A 104 -3.83 6.46 -3.66
N THR A 105 -2.57 6.54 -3.23
CA THR A 105 -2.20 6.96 -1.88
C THR A 105 -0.84 7.66 -1.89
N VAL A 106 -0.54 8.41 -0.83
CA VAL A 106 0.76 9.06 -0.65
C VAL A 106 1.49 8.35 0.49
N ALA A 107 2.69 7.85 0.17
CA ALA A 107 3.58 7.18 1.09
C ALA A 107 4.87 7.99 1.26
N CYS A 108 5.63 7.73 2.31
CA CYS A 108 6.91 8.38 2.53
C CYS A 108 8.01 7.38 2.92
N CYS A 109 9.25 7.72 2.56
CA CYS A 109 10.42 7.13 3.19
C CYS A 109 10.48 7.61 4.64
N THR A 110 10.70 6.72 5.60
CA THR A 110 10.70 7.03 7.04
C THR A 110 12.00 7.70 7.51
N ASP A 111 12.77 8.32 6.61
CA ASP A 111 13.91 9.16 6.96
C ASP A 111 13.38 10.49 7.51
N GLY A 112 13.23 10.59 8.83
CA GLY A 112 12.67 11.77 9.50
C GLY A 112 13.46 13.06 9.29
N PHE A 113 14.70 12.99 8.81
CA PHE A 113 15.50 14.17 8.51
C PHE A 113 15.36 14.64 7.05
N ARG A 114 15.13 13.71 6.12
CA ARG A 114 15.04 14.00 4.69
C ARG A 114 14.02 13.09 3.98
N PRO A 115 12.73 13.19 4.34
CA PRO A 115 11.73 12.28 3.80
C PRO A 115 11.52 12.53 2.30
N VAL A 116 11.28 11.43 1.60
CA VAL A 116 10.88 11.41 0.19
C VAL A 116 9.43 10.99 0.13
N LEU A 117 8.60 11.80 -0.53
CA LEU A 117 7.18 11.55 -0.71
C LEU A 117 6.95 10.85 -2.04
N PHE A 118 6.16 9.78 -2.01
CA PHE A 118 5.81 8.97 -3.18
C PHE A 118 4.31 8.95 -3.36
N LYS A 119 3.84 9.13 -4.59
CA LYS A 119 2.49 8.73 -5.00
C LYS A 119 2.54 7.27 -5.42
N VAL A 120 1.68 6.45 -4.84
CA VAL A 120 1.52 5.05 -5.19
C VAL A 120 0.12 4.90 -5.77
N GLU A 121 0.01 4.56 -7.04
CA GLU A 121 -1.29 4.46 -7.72
C GLU A 121 -1.42 3.16 -8.52
N ARG A 122 -2.65 2.66 -8.57
CA ARG A 122 -2.99 1.46 -9.33
C ARG A 122 -3.02 1.79 -10.82
N ILE A 123 -2.43 0.91 -11.63
CA ILE A 123 -2.59 0.90 -13.08
C ILE A 123 -3.54 -0.26 -13.40
N ALA A 124 -4.67 0.05 -14.03
CA ALA A 124 -5.73 -0.90 -14.37
C ALA A 124 -5.46 -1.68 -15.67
#